data_AF-A0A7C6GAP1-F1
#
_entry.id   AF-A0A7C6GAP1-F1
#
_cell.length_a   1.000
_cell.length_b   1.000
_cell.length_c   1.000
_cell.angle_alpha   90.00
_cell.angle_beta   90.00
_cell.angle_gamma   90.00
#
_symmetry.space_group_name_H-M   'P 1'
#
loop_
_entity.id
_entity.type
_entity.pdbx_description
1 polymer ?
#
loop_
_entity_poly.entity_id
_entity_poly.type
_entity_poly.pdbx_seq_one_letter_code
_entity_poly.pdbx_strand_id
1 'polypeptide(L)'
;MRGFLIMLTILFAIFLTLYISQAVGYYDYEQYKKVELTKEKIAQFEQDIKEGKQIDVNTYLENVKVDYNNNASKTGLKLSTAIKKYVRSGIDGTLAFFSLLLGN
;
A
#
# COMPACT_ATOMS: atom_id res chain seq x y z
N MET A 1 -20.58 -29.75 -5.26
CA MET A 1 -19.17 -29.50 -4.88
C MET A 1 -18.60 -28.19 -5.45
N ARG A 2 -18.79 -27.86 -6.74
CA ARG A 2 -18.25 -26.62 -7.35
C ARG A 2 -18.71 -25.31 -6.68
N GLY A 3 -20.00 -25.18 -6.34
CA GLY A 3 -20.52 -23.98 -5.67
C GLY A 3 -19.96 -23.76 -4.26
N PHE A 4 -19.77 -24.84 -3.50
CA PHE A 4 -19.13 -24.79 -2.18
C PHE A 4 -17.68 -24.32 -2.26
N LEU A 5 -16.92 -24.81 -3.25
CA LEU A 5 -15.55 -24.36 -3.48
C LEU A 5 -15.49 -22.87 -3.83
N ILE A 6 -16.38 -22.39 -4.72
CA ILE A 6 -16.45 -20.95 -5.09
C ILE A 6 -16.74 -20.09 -3.85
N MET A 7 -17.71 -20.51 -3.02
CA MET A 7 -18.06 -19.82 -1.77
C MET A 7 -16.87 -19.78 -0.80
N LEU A 8 -16.14 -20.88 -0.66
CA LEU A 8 -14.91 -20.96 0.14
C LEU A 8 -13.82 -20.00 -0.39
N THR A 9 -13.63 -19.92 -1.71
CA THR A 9 -12.62 -19.03 -2.32
C THR A 9 -12.95 -17.56 -2.09
N ILE A 10 -14.24 -17.19 -2.16
CA ILE A 10 -14.70 -15.82 -1.89
C ILE A 10 -14.46 -15.46 -0.42
N LEU A 11 -14.83 -16.35 0.50
CA LEU A 11 -14.57 -16.15 1.93
C LEU A 11 -13.07 -16.02 2.23
N PHE A 12 -12.25 -16.86 1.59
CA PHE A 12 -10.80 -16.81 1.74
C PHE A 12 -10.21 -15.49 1.22
N ALA A 13 -10.70 -14.98 0.08
CA ALA A 13 -10.28 -13.69 -0.46
C ALA A 13 -10.64 -12.53 0.48
N ILE A 14 -11.87 -12.51 1.02
CA ILE A 14 -12.31 -11.49 1.99
C ILE A 14 -11.44 -11.54 3.25
N PHE A 15 -11.20 -12.74 3.80
CA PHE A 15 -10.32 -12.93 4.95
C PHE A 15 -8.91 -12.39 4.69
N LEU A 16 -8.34 -12.70 3.51
CA LEU A 16 -7.00 -12.26 3.16
C LEU A 16 -6.91 -10.74 3.05
N THR A 17 -7.90 -10.08 2.44
CA THR A 17 -7.96 -8.61 2.37
C THR A 17 -8.03 -8.00 3.76
N LEU A 18 -8.91 -8.49 4.64
CA LEU A 18 -9.04 -7.99 6.01
C LEU A 18 -7.74 -8.19 6.82
N TYR A 19 -7.12 -9.37 6.68
CA TYR A 19 -5.87 -9.69 7.36
C TYR A 19 -4.70 -8.81 6.91
N ILE A 20 -4.54 -8.59 5.61
CA ILE A 20 -3.51 -7.70 5.07
C ILE A 20 -3.78 -6.25 5.51
N SER A 21 -5.04 -5.79 5.47
CA SER A 21 -5.40 -4.46 5.95
C SER A 21 -5.06 -4.25 7.43
N GLN A 22 -5.29 -5.27 8.26
CA GLN A 22 -4.90 -5.24 9.68
C GLN A 22 -3.37 -5.22 9.85
N ALA A 23 -2.65 -6.08 9.13
CA ALA A 23 -1.20 -6.23 9.27
C ALA A 23 -0.43 -5.01 8.75
N VAL A 24 -0.82 -4.46 7.60
CA VAL A 24 -0.13 -3.34 6.95
C VAL A 24 -0.62 -1.99 7.50
N GLY A 25 -1.92 -1.83 7.75
CA GLY A 25 -2.49 -0.54 8.15
C GLY A 25 -2.17 -0.11 9.58
N TYR A 26 -1.96 -1.06 10.50
CA TYR A 26 -1.73 -0.74 11.91
C TYR A 26 -0.25 -0.70 12.31
N TYR A 27 0.60 -1.51 11.65
CA TYR A 27 2.00 -1.64 12.04
C TYR A 27 2.89 -0.52 11.50
N ASP A 28 2.70 -0.11 10.24
CA ASP A 28 3.51 0.97 9.64
C ASP A 28 3.08 2.36 10.11
N TYR A 29 1.79 2.60 10.36
CA TYR A 29 1.30 3.92 10.75
C TYR A 29 1.78 4.32 12.17
N GLU A 30 1.77 3.38 13.11
CA GLU A 30 2.25 3.60 14.48
C GLU A 30 3.79 3.73 14.56
N GLN A 31 4.53 2.98 13.74
CA GLN A 31 5.99 3.07 13.65
C GLN A 31 6.44 4.37 12.98
N TYR A 32 5.80 4.76 11.88
CA TYR A 32 6.11 6.01 11.17
C TYR A 32 5.91 7.24 12.05
N LYS A 33 4.82 7.27 12.83
CA LYS A 33 4.52 8.36 13.77
C LYS A 33 5.47 8.40 14.97
N LYS A 34 6.00 7.25 15.40
CA LYS A 34 6.99 7.15 16.49
C LYS A 34 8.38 7.62 16.07
N VAL A 35 8.75 7.42 14.81
CA VAL A 35 10.00 7.92 14.23
C VAL A 35 9.97 9.46 14.10
N GLU A 36 8.82 10.02 13.71
CA GLU A 36 8.62 11.46 13.51
C GLU A 36 8.84 12.31 14.79
N LEU A 37 8.72 11.72 15.99
CA LEU A 37 8.76 12.42 17.28
C LEU A 37 9.59 11.68 18.34
N THR A 38 10.78 11.18 17.97
CA THR A 38 11.69 10.61 18.96
C THR A 38 12.09 11.66 20.01
N LYS A 39 12.13 11.27 21.30
CA LYS A 39 12.49 12.16 22.42
C LYS A 39 13.84 12.87 22.20
N GLU A 40 14.75 12.21 21.51
CA GLU A 40 16.09 12.70 21.20
C GLU A 40 16.05 13.85 20.18
N LYS A 41 15.19 13.76 19.16
CA LYS A 41 14.98 14.83 18.18
C LYS A 41 14.24 16.04 18.78
N ILE A 42 13.33 15.80 19.71
CA ILE A 42 12.67 16.86 20.48
C ILE A 42 13.70 17.60 21.36
N ALA A 43 14.58 16.87 22.05
CA ALA A 43 15.63 17.48 22.87
C ALA A 43 16.63 18.29 22.03
N GLN A 44 17.03 17.78 20.85
CA GLN A 44 17.87 18.53 19.91
C GLN A 44 17.19 19.81 19.42
N PHE A 45 15.91 19.74 19.07
CA PHE A 45 15.13 20.90 18.66
C PHE A 45 15.06 21.98 19.75
N GLU A 46 14.76 21.59 21.01
CA GLU A 46 14.73 22.52 22.14
C GLU A 46 16.10 23.16 22.43
N GLN A 47 17.19 22.41 22.24
CA GLN A 47 18.54 22.92 22.41
C GLN A 47 18.92 23.90 21.30
N ASP A 48 18.60 23.61 20.05
CA ASP A 48 18.89 24.48 18.91
C ASP A 48 18.10 25.81 18.97
N ILE A 49 16.87 25.79 19.53
CA ILE A 49 16.13 27.02 19.88
C ILE A 49 16.91 27.85 20.91
N LYS A 50 17.39 27.22 21.98
CA LYS A 50 18.13 27.91 23.05
C LYS A 50 19.46 28.50 22.56
N GLU A 51 20.10 27.84 21.61
CA GLU A 51 21.36 28.27 21.00
C GLU A 51 21.19 29.30 19.87
N GLY A 52 19.95 29.62 19.47
CA GLY A 52 19.65 30.63 18.46
C GLY A 52 20.04 30.21 17.03
N LYS A 53 20.12 28.90 16.76
CA LYS A 53 20.40 28.39 15.41
C LYS A 53 19.20 28.61 14.47
N GLN A 54 19.46 28.68 13.17
CA GLN A 54 18.39 28.60 12.18
C GLN A 54 17.78 27.20 12.19
N ILE A 55 16.46 27.14 12.38
CA ILE A 55 15.72 25.88 12.52
C ILE A 55 15.01 25.57 11.21
N ASP A 56 15.33 24.42 10.63
CA ASP A 56 14.53 23.79 9.58
C ASP A 56 13.87 22.52 10.16
N VAL A 57 12.54 22.54 10.25
CA VAL A 57 11.71 21.45 10.78
C VAL A 57 12.00 20.13 10.08
N ASN A 58 12.35 20.16 8.79
CA ASN A 58 12.67 18.96 8.01
C ASN A 58 13.93 18.21 8.49
N THR A 59 14.80 18.87 9.25
CA THR A 59 16.04 18.29 9.79
C THR A 59 15.77 17.38 11.00
N TYR A 60 14.63 17.58 11.66
CA TYR A 60 14.20 16.82 12.84
C TYR A 60 13.23 15.69 12.49
N LEU A 61 12.65 15.73 11.28
CA LEU A 61 11.89 14.63 10.71
C LEU A 61 12.85 13.61 10.11
N GLU A 62 12.81 12.37 10.60
CA GLU A 62 13.55 11.29 9.94
C GLU A 62 12.92 11.06 8.56
N ASN A 63 13.68 11.34 7.51
CA ASN A 63 13.31 10.97 6.14
C ASN A 63 13.36 9.45 6.03
N VAL A 64 12.29 8.78 6.44
CA VAL A 64 12.11 7.35 6.21
C VAL A 64 11.94 7.17 4.70
N LYS A 65 13.07 7.03 3.99
CA LYS A 65 13.08 6.49 2.64
C LYS A 65 12.62 5.05 2.75
N VAL A 66 11.31 4.83 2.62
CA VAL A 66 10.75 3.48 2.53
C VAL A 66 11.23 2.88 1.21
N ASP A 67 12.27 2.06 1.28
CA ASP A 67 12.79 1.36 0.12
C ASP A 67 11.90 0.14 -0.15
N TYR A 68 10.93 0.31 -1.05
CA TYR A 68 9.98 -0.74 -1.45
C TYR A 68 10.64 -1.86 -2.28
N ASN A 69 11.96 -1.93 -2.39
CA ASN A 69 12.69 -2.96 -3.13
C ASN A 69 12.79 -4.31 -2.38
N ASN A 70 11.70 -4.78 -1.78
CA ASN A 70 11.63 -6.09 -1.13
C ASN A 70 10.84 -7.11 -1.98
N ASN A 71 11.01 -8.40 -1.68
CA ASN A 71 10.37 -9.48 -2.43
C ASN A 71 8.83 -9.44 -2.34
N ALA A 72 8.26 -8.91 -1.25
CA ALA A 72 6.82 -8.75 -1.11
C ALA A 72 6.29 -7.69 -2.08
N SER A 73 6.93 -6.53 -2.17
CA SER A 73 6.60 -5.47 -3.14
C SER A 73 6.76 -5.94 -4.59
N LYS A 74 7.84 -6.67 -4.91
CA LYS A 74 8.02 -7.28 -6.24
C LYS A 74 6.90 -8.27 -6.57
N THR A 75 6.44 -9.04 -5.59
CA THR A 75 5.32 -9.98 -5.74
C THR A 75 4.00 -9.24 -5.92
N GLY A 76 3.76 -8.20 -5.13
CA GLY A 76 2.60 -7.31 -5.28
C GLY A 76 2.55 -6.62 -6.65
N LEU A 77 3.69 -6.16 -7.16
CA LEU A 77 3.81 -5.58 -8.50
C LEU A 77 3.50 -6.61 -9.60
N LYS A 78 4.01 -7.84 -9.47
CA LYS A 78 3.68 -8.93 -10.41
C LYS A 78 2.20 -9.28 -10.38
N LEU A 79 1.61 -9.39 -9.19
CA LEU A 79 0.18 -9.66 -9.01
C LEU A 79 -0.67 -8.52 -9.60
N SER A 80 -0.34 -7.27 -9.30
CA SER A 80 -1.00 -6.08 -9.85
C SER A 80 -0.92 -6.04 -11.38
N THR A 81 0.23 -6.41 -11.95
CA THR A 81 0.41 -6.48 -13.40
C THR A 81 -0.42 -7.59 -14.03
N ALA A 82 -0.49 -8.76 -13.39
CA ALA A 82 -1.33 -9.87 -13.82
C ALA A 82 -2.82 -9.47 -13.79
N ILE A 83 -3.31 -8.92 -12.67
CA ILE A 83 -4.68 -8.43 -12.54
C ILE A 83 -4.99 -7.40 -13.63
N LYS A 84 -4.10 -6.41 -13.83
CA LYS A 84 -4.25 -5.39 -14.87
C LYS A 84 -4.41 -5.99 -16.26
N LYS A 85 -3.63 -7.03 -16.59
CA LYS A 85 -3.73 -7.73 -17.88
C LYS A 85 -5.08 -8.44 -18.03
N TYR A 86 -5.54 -9.16 -17.02
CA TYR A 86 -6.83 -9.85 -17.05
C TYR A 86 -8.01 -8.89 -17.12
N VAL A 87 -7.97 -7.79 -16.35
CA VAL A 87 -8.99 -6.73 -16.42
C VAL A 87 -9.03 -6.11 -17.80
N ARG A 88 -7.87 -5.76 -18.39
CA ARG A 88 -7.80 -5.20 -19.74
C ARG A 88 -8.36 -6.16 -20.80
N SER A 89 -7.96 -7.43 -20.75
CA SER A 89 -8.51 -8.45 -21.66
C SER A 89 -10.01 -8.69 -21.46
N GLY A 90 -10.50 -8.60 -20.22
CA GLY A 90 -11.93 -8.66 -19.93
C GLY A 90 -12.69 -7.48 -20.53
N ILE A 91 -12.18 -6.26 -20.34
CA ILE A 91 -12.75 -5.04 -20.94
C ILE A 91 -12.74 -5.14 -22.47
N ASP A 92 -11.60 -5.48 -23.08
CA ASP A 92 -11.49 -5.61 -24.54
C ASP A 92 -12.46 -6.67 -25.08
N GLY A 93 -12.60 -7.81 -24.39
CA GLY A 93 -13.56 -8.86 -24.76
C GLY A 93 -15.01 -8.41 -24.61
N THR A 94 -15.35 -7.68 -23.55
CA THR A 94 -16.70 -7.11 -23.40
C THR A 94 -16.99 -6.06 -24.47
N LEU A 95 -16.05 -5.16 -24.76
CA LEU A 95 -16.19 -4.16 -25.82
C LEU A 95 -16.32 -4.81 -27.20
N ALA A 96 -15.55 -5.86 -27.48
CA ALA A 96 -15.66 -6.62 -28.71
C ALA A 96 -17.03 -7.31 -28.82
N PHE A 97 -17.51 -7.95 -27.75
CA PHE A 97 -18.84 -8.56 -27.70
C PHE A 97 -19.94 -7.51 -27.92
N PHE A 98 -19.87 -6.37 -27.23
CA PHE A 98 -20.82 -5.27 -27.43
C PHE A 98 -20.74 -4.67 -28.83
N SER A 99 -19.55 -4.54 -29.43
CA SER A 99 -19.42 -4.08 -30.81
C SER A 99 -20.04 -5.04 -31.82
N LEU A 100 -20.03 -6.34 -31.54
CA LEU A 100 -20.63 -7.39 -32.38
C LEU A 100 -22.15 -7.48 -32.17
N LEU A 101 -22.64 -7.07 -31.00
CA LEU A 101 -24.07 -7.00 -30.66
C LEU A 101 -24.74 -5.69 -31.12
N LEU A 102 -23.99 -4.59 -31.08
CA LEU A 102 -24.44 -3.24 -31.40
C LEU A 102 -24.13 -2.82 -32.85
N GLY A 103 -23.43 -3.65 -33.62
CA GLY A 103 -23.23 -3.41 -35.05
C GLY A 103 -23.01 -4.70 -35.85
N ASN A 104 -23.28 -4.75 -37.16
CA ASN A 104 -23.57 -3.73 -38.17
C ASN A 104 -23.21 -2.26 -37.85
#